data_AF-A0AAV8WRU7-F1
#
_entry.id   AF-A0AAV8WRU7-F1
#
_cell.length_a   1.000
_cell.length_b   1.000
_cell.length_c   1.000
_cell.angle_alpha   90.00
_cell.angle_beta   90.00
_cell.angle_gamma   90.00
#
_symmetry.space_group_name_H-M   'P 1'
#
loop_
_entity.id
_entity.type
_entity.pdbx_description
1 polymer ?
#
loop_
_entity_poly.entity_id
_entity_poly.type
_entity_poly.pdbx_seq_one_letter_code
_entity_poly.pdbx_strand_id
1 'polypeptide(L)'
;MENLPRTCYLLHTETKKKINLPHEHLKTIGRNEETQIQDLYVSKNQIECTADVVKYQVKLKPIGRAISGIDGYAIVKDKIYTIGHGHRLQLRLGFHEYEIIF
;
A
#
# COMPACT_ATOMS: atom_id res chain seq x y z
N MET A 1 -0.82 23.66 18.13
CA MET A 1 -0.04 22.80 17.21
C MET A 1 -0.67 21.43 17.27
N GLU A 2 -1.48 21.09 16.28
CA GLU A 2 -2.10 19.76 16.20
C GLU A 2 -1.01 18.71 15.94
N ASN A 3 -1.05 17.63 16.71
CA ASN A 3 -0.07 16.56 16.68
C ASN A 3 -0.34 15.70 15.43
N LEU A 4 0.22 16.11 14.28
CA LEU A 4 0.19 15.31 13.05
C LEU A 4 0.67 13.89 13.36
N PRO A 5 -0.02 12.81 12.93
CA PRO A 5 0.54 11.48 12.98
C PRO A 5 1.84 11.50 12.22
N ARG A 6 2.92 11.14 12.91
CA ARG A 6 4.28 11.30 12.40
C ARG A 6 4.63 10.26 11.33
N THR A 7 3.75 9.32 11.07
CA THR A 7 4.06 8.12 10.30
C THR A 7 2.81 7.56 9.63
N CYS A 8 2.96 7.04 8.42
CA CYS A 8 1.95 6.22 7.76
C CYS A 8 2.44 4.78 7.69
N TYR A 9 1.54 3.82 7.85
CA TYR A 9 1.84 2.39 7.76
C TYR A 9 0.87 1.68 6.82
N LEU A 10 1.39 0.67 6.11
CA LEU A 10 0.57 -0.44 5.63
C LEU A 10 0.52 -1.48 6.75
N LEU A 11 -0.67 -1.73 7.30
CA LEU A 11 -0.90 -2.75 8.32
C LEU A 11 -1.48 -4.00 7.65
N HIS A 12 -0.73 -5.11 7.62
CA HIS A 12 -1.25 -6.37 7.08
C HIS A 12 -2.45 -6.83 7.92
N THR A 13 -3.57 -7.14 7.27
CA THR A 13 -4.83 -7.38 7.98
C THR A 13 -4.82 -8.65 8.84
N GLU A 14 -4.16 -9.72 8.37
CA GLU A 14 -4.01 -10.97 9.12
C GLU A 14 -2.84 -10.94 10.12
N THR A 15 -1.60 -10.75 9.63
CA THR A 15 -0.38 -10.87 10.46
C THR A 15 -0.13 -9.66 11.37
N LYS A 16 -0.87 -8.55 11.17
CA LYS A 16 -0.67 -7.26 11.85
C LYS A 16 0.74 -6.67 11.70
N LYS A 17 1.53 -7.19 10.75
CA LYS A 17 2.83 -6.63 10.40
C LYS A 17 2.65 -5.23 9.83
N LYS A 18 3.48 -4.29 10.30
CA LYS A 18 3.49 -2.90 9.83
C LYS A 18 4.64 -2.68 8.86
N ILE A 19 4.34 -2.00 7.76
CA ILE A 19 5.34 -1.50 6.81
C ILE A 19 5.28 0.01 6.84
N ASN A 20 6.38 0.66 7.20
CA ASN A 20 6.46 2.12 7.23
C ASN A 20 6.40 2.71 5.82
N LEU A 21 5.55 3.71 5.61
CA LEU A 21 5.53 4.60 4.45
C LEU A 21 6.03 5.98 4.87
N PRO A 22 7.33 6.30 4.64
CA PRO A 22 7.87 7.60 5.00
C PRO A 22 7.20 8.73 4.21
N HIS A 23 7.07 9.90 4.83
CA HIS A 23 6.51 11.09 4.19
C HIS A 23 7.30 11.46 2.93
N GLU A 24 6.57 11.69 1.83
CA GLU A 24 7.08 12.12 0.51
C GLU A 24 8.18 11.22 -0.07
N HIS A 25 8.30 9.98 0.41
CA HIS A 25 9.23 9.01 -0.12
C HIS A 25 8.52 7.98 -1.01
N LEU A 26 9.05 7.77 -2.21
CA LEU A 26 8.60 6.70 -3.09
C LEU A 26 9.04 5.36 -2.51
N LYS A 27 8.09 4.49 -2.21
CA LYS A 27 8.35 3.14 -1.73
C LYS A 27 7.65 2.11 -2.61
N THR A 28 8.36 1.05 -2.96
CA THR A 28 7.79 -0.02 -3.77
C THR A 28 7.46 -1.23 -2.89
N ILE A 29 6.23 -1.72 -3.01
CA ILE A 29 5.70 -2.84 -2.26
C ILE A 29 5.39 -3.98 -3.23
N GLY A 30 5.66 -5.22 -2.84
CA GLY A 30 5.44 -6.39 -3.69
C GLY A 30 5.96 -7.65 -3.01
N ARG A 31 6.35 -8.66 -3.80
CA ARG A 31 6.93 -9.91 -3.30
C ARG A 31 8.39 -9.73 -2.90
N ASN A 32 8.65 -9.32 -1.66
CA ASN A 32 9.99 -9.03 -1.15
C ASN A 32 10.11 -9.40 0.35
N GLU A 33 11.31 -9.24 0.91
CA GLU A 33 11.58 -9.59 2.32
C GLU A 33 10.77 -8.76 3.31
N GLU A 34 10.47 -7.50 2.98
CA GLU A 34 9.71 -6.62 3.85
C GLU A 34 8.25 -7.04 3.96
N THR A 35 7.60 -7.41 2.85
CA THR A 35 6.22 -7.94 2.87
C THR A 35 6.15 -9.40 3.30
N GLN A 36 7.25 -10.15 3.15
CA GLN A 36 7.32 -11.62 3.33
C GLN A 36 6.37 -12.41 2.42
N ILE A 37 5.81 -11.76 1.39
CA ILE A 37 4.96 -12.44 0.42
C ILE A 37 5.82 -13.40 -0.38
N GLN A 38 5.33 -14.63 -0.55
CA GLN A 38 5.95 -15.65 -1.42
C GLN A 38 5.09 -15.98 -2.65
N ASP A 39 3.90 -15.39 -2.76
CA ASP A 39 2.97 -15.57 -3.86
C ASP A 39 3.58 -15.14 -5.20
N LEU A 40 3.94 -16.13 -6.03
CA LEU A 40 4.61 -15.90 -7.30
C LEU A 40 3.81 -15.04 -8.27
N TYR A 41 2.48 -14.92 -8.13
CA TYR A 41 1.66 -14.04 -8.96
C TYR A 41 1.93 -12.56 -8.69
N VAL A 42 2.34 -12.21 -7.48
CA VAL A 42 2.71 -10.84 -7.08
C VAL A 42 4.12 -10.52 -7.59
N SER A 43 4.25 -9.40 -8.32
CA SER A 43 5.56 -8.89 -8.74
C SER A 43 6.41 -8.51 -7.53
N LYS A 44 7.75 -8.63 -7.63
CA LYS A 44 8.67 -8.09 -6.59
C LYS A 44 8.39 -6.61 -6.30
N ASN A 45 8.08 -5.88 -7.37
CA ASN A 45 7.62 -4.51 -7.39
C ASN A 45 6.19 -4.47 -7.93
N GLN A 46 5.18 -4.48 -7.06
CA GLN A 46 3.78 -4.57 -7.45
C GLN A 46 3.10 -3.20 -7.44
N ILE A 47 3.33 -2.39 -6.40
CA ILE A 47 2.74 -1.06 -6.23
C ILE A 47 3.81 -0.07 -5.77
N GLU A 48 3.81 1.10 -6.37
CA GLU A 48 4.52 2.28 -5.87
C GLU A 48 3.60 3.07 -4.94
N CYS A 49 4.11 3.44 -3.76
CA CYS A 49 3.41 4.17 -2.73
C CYS A 49 4.16 5.45 -2.38
N THR A 50 3.44 6.54 -2.10
CA THR A 50 4.02 7.76 -1.51
C THR A 50 3.04 8.36 -0.53
N ALA A 51 3.43 8.46 0.74
CA ALA A 51 2.57 9.00 1.81
C ALA A 51 2.74 10.51 1.96
N ASP A 52 1.64 11.21 2.07
CA ASP A 52 1.53 12.60 2.52
C ASP A 52 0.90 12.57 3.93
N VAL A 53 1.74 12.59 4.97
CA VAL A 53 1.29 12.53 6.37
C VAL A 53 0.66 13.84 6.84
N VAL A 54 0.90 14.94 6.12
CA VAL A 54 0.26 16.23 6.38
C VAL A 54 -1.18 16.20 5.88
N LYS A 55 -1.43 15.59 4.72
CA LYS A 55 -2.78 15.46 4.14
C LYS A 55 -3.50 14.16 4.47
N TYR A 56 -2.88 13.26 5.24
CA TYR A 56 -3.42 11.93 5.57
C TYR A 56 -3.79 11.11 4.33
N GLN A 57 -2.93 11.17 3.30
CA GLN A 57 -3.16 10.55 1.99
C GLN A 57 -1.97 9.72 1.55
N VAL A 58 -2.23 8.65 0.80
CA VAL A 58 -1.22 7.85 0.11
C VAL A 58 -1.55 7.82 -1.37
N LYS A 59 -0.61 8.23 -2.20
CA LYS A 59 -0.66 8.00 -3.64
C LYS A 59 -0.18 6.59 -3.93
N LEU A 60 -0.93 5.85 -4.73
CA LEU A 60 -0.63 4.49 -5.16
C LEU A 60 -0.61 4.41 -6.68
N LYS A 61 0.37 3.69 -7.23
CA LYS A 61 0.43 3.35 -8.66
C LYS A 61 0.75 1.87 -8.83
N PRO A 62 -0.18 1.05 -9.34
CA PRO A 62 0.11 -0.36 -9.65
C PRO A 62 1.04 -0.43 -10.85
N ILE A 63 2.18 -1.11 -10.69
CA ILE A 63 3.20 -1.27 -11.74
C ILE A 63 3.47 -2.74 -12.06
N GLY A 64 3.04 -3.64 -11.17
CA GLY A 64 3.21 -5.08 -11.32
C GLY A 64 2.25 -5.72 -12.32
N ARG A 65 2.35 -7.05 -12.43
CA ARG A 65 1.56 -7.83 -13.40
C ARG A 65 0.19 -8.26 -12.86
N ALA A 66 0.08 -8.46 -11.54
CA ALA A 66 -1.18 -8.86 -10.93
C ALA A 66 -2.15 -7.67 -10.94
N ILE A 67 -3.44 -7.96 -11.06
CA ILE A 67 -4.49 -6.97 -10.79
C ILE A 67 -4.46 -6.68 -9.29
N SER A 68 -4.19 -5.44 -8.91
CA SER A 68 -4.28 -4.98 -7.52
C SER A 68 -5.69 -4.48 -7.22
N GLY A 69 -6.01 -4.30 -5.94
CA GLY A 69 -7.32 -3.80 -5.51
C GLY A 69 -7.24 -2.72 -4.45
N ILE A 70 -8.28 -1.87 -4.42
CA ILE A 70 -8.57 -0.93 -3.33
C ILE A 70 -10.02 -1.17 -2.90
N ASP A 71 -10.24 -1.45 -1.61
CA ASP A 71 -11.56 -1.72 -1.01
C ASP A 71 -12.38 -2.77 -1.78
N GLY A 72 -11.70 -3.78 -2.31
CA GLY A 72 -12.31 -4.87 -3.09
C GLY A 72 -12.54 -4.55 -4.58
N TYR A 73 -12.22 -3.35 -5.06
CA TYR A 73 -12.33 -2.98 -6.48
C TYR A 73 -10.99 -3.08 -7.20
N ALA A 74 -11.01 -3.65 -8.41
CA ALA A 74 -9.83 -3.72 -9.27
C ALA A 74 -9.34 -2.32 -9.66
N ILE A 75 -8.02 -2.11 -9.62
CA ILE A 75 -7.38 -0.88 -10.06
C ILE A 75 -6.50 -1.08 -11.29
N VAL A 76 -6.44 -0.05 -12.12
CA VAL A 76 -5.80 -0.08 -13.43
C VAL A 76 -4.30 0.15 -13.28
N LYS A 77 -3.51 -0.67 -13.98
CA LYS A 77 -2.06 -0.52 -14.05
C LYS A 77 -1.67 0.87 -14.56
N ASP A 78 -0.60 1.42 -14.01
CA ASP A 78 -0.01 2.72 -14.32
C ASP A 78 -0.88 3.96 -14.02
N LYS A 79 -2.11 3.76 -13.54
CA LYS A 79 -2.97 4.84 -13.04
C LYS A 79 -2.65 5.15 -11.57
N ILE A 80 -2.68 6.43 -11.22
CA ILE A 80 -2.48 6.90 -9.85
C ILE A 80 -3.83 6.97 -9.13
N TYR A 81 -3.85 6.48 -7.90
CA TYR A 81 -4.97 6.52 -6.98
C TYR A 81 -4.54 7.21 -5.69
N THR A 82 -5.44 7.95 -5.05
CA THR A 82 -5.19 8.56 -3.74
C THR A 82 -6.15 7.94 -2.73
N ILE A 83 -5.60 7.34 -1.68
CA ILE A 83 -6.38 6.74 -0.59
C ILE A 83 -5.93 7.27 0.77
N GLY A 84 -6.71 7.05 1.83
CA GLY A 84 -6.42 7.55 3.17
C GLY A 84 -6.57 6.48 4.25
N HIS A 85 -6.53 6.90 5.51
CA HIS A 85 -6.73 6.04 6.67
C HIS A 85 -7.95 5.10 6.51
N GLY A 86 -7.81 3.84 6.89
CA GLY A 86 -8.87 2.81 6.85
C GLY A 86 -9.12 2.16 5.47
N HIS A 87 -8.63 2.75 4.38
CA HIS A 87 -8.71 2.10 3.05
C HIS A 87 -7.86 0.84 3.02
N ARG A 88 -8.31 -0.15 2.25
CA ARG A 88 -7.68 -1.47 2.12
C ARG A 88 -7.03 -1.63 0.76
N LEU A 89 -5.71 -1.78 0.77
CA LEU A 89 -4.90 -2.10 -0.38
C LEU A 89 -4.71 -3.61 -0.50
N GLN A 90 -4.95 -4.16 -1.68
CA GLN A 90 -4.71 -5.57 -2.00
C GLN A 90 -3.64 -5.64 -3.09
N LEU A 91 -2.47 -6.22 -2.79
CA LEU A 91 -1.40 -6.31 -3.79
C LEU A 91 -1.79 -7.19 -4.99
N ARG A 92 -2.63 -8.20 -4.74
CA ARG A 92 -3.37 -8.96 -5.74
C ARG A 92 -4.82 -8.98 -5.31
N LEU A 93 -5.76 -8.58 -6.16
CA LEU A 93 -7.18 -8.45 -5.82
C LEU A 93 -7.70 -9.69 -5.08
N GLY A 94 -8.21 -9.48 -3.86
CA GLY A 94 -8.66 -10.54 -2.94
C GLY A 94 -7.58 -11.21 -2.08
N PHE A 95 -6.32 -10.77 -2.15
CA PHE A 95 -5.18 -11.39 -1.44
C PHE A 95 -4.17 -10.32 -0.98
N HIS A 96 -3.35 -10.66 0.04
CA HIS A 96 -2.30 -9.80 0.60
C HIS A 96 -2.82 -8.39 0.92
N GLU A 97 -3.82 -8.34 1.79
CA GLU A 97 -4.54 -7.11 2.15
C GLU A 97 -3.82 -6.33 3.25
N TYR A 98 -3.73 -5.02 3.06
CA TYR A 98 -3.16 -4.07 4.00
C TYR A 98 -4.13 -2.90 4.22
N GLU A 99 -4.31 -2.50 5.47
CA GLU A 99 -5.03 -1.29 5.83
C GLU A 99 -4.06 -0.10 5.95
N ILE A 100 -4.46 1.06 5.43
CA ILE A 100 -3.70 2.31 5.61
C ILE A 100 -3.94 2.86 7.01
N ILE A 101 -2.87 3.03 7.78
CA ILE A 101 -2.92 3.63 9.11
C ILE A 101 -2.03 4.87 9.13
N PHE A 102 -2.65 6.02 9.36
CA PHE A 102 -1.99 7.24 9.83
C PHE A 102 -2.10 7.29 11.36
#